data_AF-A0A1M7JPA4-F1
#
_entry.id   AF-A0A1M7JPA4-F1
#
_cell.length_a   1.000
_cell.length_b   1.000
_cell.length_c   1.000
_cell.angle_alpha   90.00
_cell.angle_beta   90.00
_cell.angle_gamma   90.00
#
_symmetry.space_group_name_H-M   'P 1'
#
loop_
_entity.id
_entity.type
_entity.pdbx_description
1 polymer ?
#
loop_
_entity_poly.entity_id
_entity_poly.type
_entity_poly.pdbx_seq_one_letter_code
_entity_poly.pdbx_strand_id
1 'polypeptide(L)'
;MQTIGEIGIDPKNPNYGEYWTGNWQEIYAEVTLLYISTKSPIINVDIEEKPKVLDNGRSPWKMEKSEVGKASSTCICQEQYKDLIWGAKVSCEFRKKVVQICAELWGESRKMDMANGLMAVMSVETNGSFKAHQLEGVNSLKSPQEMTIKDFWKKGNRKSSRAVGLIQFTQDALQNSLKEYSSNARLSVEEKFDELNNLKLQYAQMGEVNQLDKVKKYFEPQKEKIKSPEDIYLAVFAPKGIGKDDEYSLYTKHLVPKTKMEIEENKNYEANKSVDIENRGKKNGNDGVIQRAEILGRYRIKYTEGLQNKESHFNCGKIEISKNKPTRHNNKWRHPLDLMELRGWYSIWAPERSIYGKNIVGRTKGKHDGLDLYAPVGTAIYACVDGKVADNYISVSYGNVLILRGKYNGKTYYFFHAHMKEKSPLEKEADVSAGDIIGYTGKTGNASSLSSKQTHLHFEVKTKNTHAGNTVDPLSTISELKRDVNKNPNKETQK
;
A
#
# COMPACT_ATOMS: atom_id res chain seq x y z
N MET A 1 -15.41 29.28 22.64
CA MET A 1 -14.00 29.68 22.63
C MET A 1 -13.31 28.98 23.79
N GLN A 2 -12.56 27.92 23.50
CA GLN A 2 -11.63 27.32 24.45
C GLN A 2 -10.24 27.50 23.83
N THR A 3 -9.44 28.30 24.52
CA THR A 3 -8.03 28.55 24.27
C THR A 3 -7.24 27.30 24.65
N ILE A 4 -6.38 26.82 23.74
CA ILE A 4 -5.42 25.76 24.01
C ILE A 4 -4.04 26.38 23.76
N GLY A 5 -3.24 26.51 24.82
CA GLY A 5 -1.89 27.07 24.77
C GLY A 5 -0.82 26.00 24.53
N GLU A 6 0.34 26.43 24.05
CA GLU A 6 1.55 25.62 23.87
C GLU A 6 2.38 25.53 25.17
N ILE A 7 3.15 24.45 25.31
CA ILE A 7 4.12 24.24 26.40
C ILE A 7 5.50 24.70 25.91
N GLY A 8 6.08 25.72 26.56
CA GLY A 8 7.48 26.09 26.40
C GLY A 8 8.42 25.11 27.13
N ILE A 9 9.60 24.86 26.57
CA ILE A 9 10.59 23.87 27.05
C ILE A 9 11.60 24.40 28.10
N ASP A 10 11.39 25.61 28.65
CA ASP A 10 12.17 26.15 29.77
C ASP A 10 11.28 26.28 31.04
N PRO A 11 11.61 25.59 32.15
CA PRO A 11 10.85 25.66 33.39
C PRO A 11 10.81 27.03 34.08
N LYS A 12 11.64 28.00 33.69
CA LYS A 12 11.71 29.32 34.37
C LYS A 12 11.24 30.52 33.55
N ASN A 13 11.01 30.38 32.24
CA ASN A 13 10.47 31.48 31.41
C ASN A 13 9.72 30.95 30.17
N PRO A 14 8.42 30.63 30.28
CA PRO A 14 7.69 29.94 29.20
C PRO A 14 7.31 30.80 27.98
N ASN A 15 7.65 32.11 27.93
CA ASN A 15 7.20 33.04 26.88
C ASN A 15 8.34 33.67 26.03
N TYR A 16 9.53 33.07 25.94
CA TYR A 16 10.67 33.68 25.22
C TYR A 16 11.04 32.96 23.90
N GLY A 17 10.46 33.40 22.77
CA GLY A 17 10.95 33.35 21.36
C GLY A 17 11.19 31.96 20.70
N GLU A 18 10.94 31.69 19.41
CA GLU A 18 10.60 32.45 18.21
C GLU A 18 9.68 31.60 17.29
N TYR A 19 8.87 32.28 16.48
CA TYR A 19 7.92 31.71 15.53
C TYR A 19 8.58 30.84 14.44
N TRP A 20 8.07 29.63 14.24
CA TRP A 20 8.32 28.82 13.04
C TRP A 20 7.02 28.53 12.29
N THR A 21 7.00 28.88 11.00
CA THR A 21 5.91 28.59 10.07
C THR A 21 6.02 27.17 9.54
N GLY A 22 5.06 26.31 9.93
CA GLY A 22 4.52 25.18 9.17
C GLY A 22 5.43 24.01 8.76
N ASN A 23 5.21 22.84 9.39
CA ASN A 23 5.29 21.50 8.77
C ASN A 23 4.81 20.44 9.79
N TRP A 24 3.53 20.04 9.71
CA TRP A 24 3.02 18.85 10.43
C TRP A 24 3.09 17.61 9.53
N GLN A 25 3.54 16.50 10.10
CA GLN A 25 3.39 15.16 9.54
C GLN A 25 2.59 14.35 10.57
N GLU A 26 1.39 13.89 10.21
CA GLU A 26 0.65 12.91 11.02
C GLU A 26 1.39 11.57 10.96
N ILE A 27 1.73 11.02 12.13
CA ILE A 27 2.29 9.67 12.26
C ILE A 27 1.21 8.81 12.90
N TYR A 28 0.66 7.87 12.13
CA TYR A 28 -0.16 6.79 12.66
C TYR A 28 0.77 5.67 13.13
N ALA A 29 0.75 5.38 14.44
CA ALA A 29 1.34 4.16 14.99
C ALA A 29 0.18 3.22 15.36
N GLU A 30 0.11 2.07 14.69
CA GLU A 30 -0.78 0.98 15.07
C GLU A 30 -0.12 0.17 16.19
N VAL A 31 -0.69 0.19 17.39
CA VAL A 31 -0.34 -0.72 18.47
C VAL A 31 -1.33 -1.88 18.42
N THR A 32 -0.94 -3.00 17.80
CA THR A 32 -1.72 -4.24 17.87
C THR A 32 -1.44 -4.91 19.22
N LEU A 33 -2.41 -4.85 20.14
CA LEU A 33 -2.41 -5.69 21.33
C LEU A 33 -2.59 -7.15 20.88
N LEU A 34 -1.50 -7.91 20.83
CA LEU A 34 -1.56 -9.37 20.82
C LEU A 34 -2.28 -9.76 22.11
N TYR A 35 -3.46 -10.36 22.00
CA TYR A 35 -4.29 -10.77 23.14
C TYR A 35 -3.44 -11.46 24.21
N ILE A 36 -3.19 -10.76 25.32
CA ILE A 36 -2.77 -11.38 26.57
C ILE A 36 -4.05 -11.54 27.40
N SER A 37 -4.78 -12.63 27.16
CA SER A 37 -5.84 -13.04 28.07
C SER A 37 -5.18 -13.77 29.23
N THR A 38 -5.15 -13.16 30.42
CA THR A 38 -4.82 -13.86 31.66
C THR A 38 -6.11 -14.11 32.44
N LYS A 39 -6.28 -15.33 32.96
CA LYS A 39 -7.20 -15.57 34.07
C LYS A 39 -6.37 -15.55 35.34
N SER A 40 -6.48 -14.48 36.11
CA SER A 40 -5.91 -14.44 37.46
C SER A 40 -6.78 -15.31 38.39
N PRO A 41 -6.20 -16.21 39.19
CA PRO A 41 -6.94 -16.85 40.26
C PRO A 41 -7.37 -15.79 41.28
N ILE A 42 -8.65 -15.79 41.66
CA ILE A 42 -9.13 -15.02 42.80
C ILE A 42 -8.62 -15.74 44.05
N ILE A 43 -7.74 -15.10 44.80
CA ILE A 43 -7.37 -15.54 46.14
C ILE A 43 -8.36 -14.84 47.08
N ASN A 44 -9.25 -15.60 47.72
CA ASN A 44 -10.02 -15.06 48.84
C ASN A 44 -9.03 -14.81 49.97
N VAL A 45 -8.83 -13.55 50.32
CA VAL A 45 -8.03 -13.15 51.48
C VAL A 45 -9.02 -12.74 52.56
N ASP A 46 -9.08 -13.52 53.64
CA ASP A 46 -9.77 -13.11 54.85
C ASP A 46 -8.93 -12.04 55.56
N ILE A 47 -9.56 -11.02 56.15
CA ILE A 47 -8.87 -9.85 56.74
C ILE A 47 -7.98 -10.27 57.92
N GLU A 48 -8.24 -11.43 58.51
CA GLU A 48 -7.46 -11.98 59.63
C GLU A 48 -6.40 -13.02 59.23
N GLU A 49 -6.24 -13.36 57.95
CA GLU A 49 -5.25 -14.37 57.54
C GLU A 49 -3.83 -13.79 57.45
N LYS A 50 -2.88 -14.36 58.20
CA LYS A 50 -1.48 -13.90 58.21
C LYS A 50 -0.82 -14.08 56.83
N PRO A 51 -0.02 -13.09 56.35
CA PRO A 51 0.66 -13.19 55.06
C PRO A 51 1.57 -14.42 54.99
N LYS A 52 1.36 -15.29 53.98
CA LYS A 52 2.24 -16.44 53.72
C LYS A 52 3.44 -16.00 52.87
N VAL A 53 4.64 -16.31 53.35
CA VAL A 53 5.90 -16.03 52.62
C VAL A 53 6.05 -17.06 51.49
N LEU A 54 6.28 -16.60 50.26
CA LEU A 54 6.57 -17.44 49.10
C LEU A 54 8.07 -17.76 49.05
N ASP A 55 8.39 -19.06 49.03
CA ASP A 55 9.74 -19.56 48.93
C ASP A 55 10.29 -19.44 47.50
N ASN A 56 11.59 -19.22 47.39
CA ASN A 56 12.27 -18.62 46.24
C ASN A 56 12.03 -19.28 44.86
N GLY A 57 11.77 -18.44 43.83
CA GLY A 57 12.32 -18.64 42.49
C GLY A 57 11.47 -19.28 41.38
N ARG A 58 10.19 -19.61 41.59
CA ARG A 58 9.28 -20.00 40.48
C ARG A 58 7.90 -19.38 40.68
N SER A 59 7.46 -18.58 39.72
CA SER A 59 6.09 -18.06 39.70
C SER A 59 5.09 -19.22 39.52
N PRO A 60 3.88 -19.15 40.09
CA PRO A 60 2.91 -20.25 40.14
C PRO A 60 2.20 -20.51 38.79
N TRP A 61 2.83 -20.13 37.68
CA TRP A 61 2.28 -20.31 36.35
C TRP A 61 2.54 -21.74 35.87
N LYS A 62 1.51 -22.57 35.93
CA LYS A 62 1.46 -23.83 35.19
C LYS A 62 0.83 -23.53 33.83
N MET A 63 1.63 -23.54 32.76
CA MET A 63 1.07 -23.63 31.41
C MET A 63 0.51 -25.03 31.23
N GLU A 64 -0.81 -25.18 31.26
CA GLU A 64 -1.41 -26.32 30.58
C GLU A 64 -1.17 -26.14 29.08
N LYS A 65 -0.52 -27.13 28.46
CA LYS A 65 -0.48 -27.22 27.00
C LYS A 65 -1.93 -27.43 26.55
N SER A 66 -2.55 -26.37 26.04
CA SER A 66 -3.68 -26.54 25.13
C SER A 66 -3.20 -27.47 24.03
N GLU A 67 -3.90 -28.58 23.81
CA GLU A 67 -3.68 -29.41 22.63
C GLU A 67 -3.68 -28.49 21.41
N VAL A 68 -2.51 -28.39 20.77
CA VAL A 68 -2.32 -27.59 19.58
C VAL A 68 -3.14 -28.26 18.49
N GLY A 69 -4.37 -27.79 18.31
CA GLY A 69 -5.10 -27.99 17.06
C GLY A 69 -4.17 -27.57 15.93
N LYS A 70 -3.94 -28.49 14.99
CA LYS A 70 -3.03 -28.35 13.85
C LYS A 70 -3.05 -26.93 13.28
N ALA A 71 -1.90 -26.25 13.31
CA ALA A 71 -1.72 -24.95 12.69
C ALA A 71 -2.07 -25.03 11.19
N SER A 72 -3.09 -24.28 10.80
CA SER A 72 -3.47 -24.08 9.41
C SER A 72 -2.50 -23.10 8.77
N SER A 73 -1.96 -23.45 7.60
CA SER A 73 -0.97 -22.70 6.83
C SER A 73 -1.62 -21.55 6.05
N THR A 74 -2.09 -20.50 6.73
CA THR A 74 -2.81 -19.39 6.10
C THR A 74 -1.93 -18.14 5.98
N CYS A 75 -1.88 -17.54 4.79
CA CYS A 75 -1.20 -16.26 4.57
C CYS A 75 -2.16 -15.10 4.86
N ILE A 76 -1.64 -13.89 5.10
CA ILE A 76 -2.46 -12.69 5.40
C ILE A 76 -3.58 -12.46 4.37
N CYS A 77 -3.34 -12.82 3.10
CA CYS A 77 -4.34 -12.76 2.04
C CYS A 77 -5.47 -13.78 2.19
N GLN A 78 -5.20 -14.97 2.73
CA GLN A 78 -6.20 -15.98 3.07
C GLN A 78 -6.89 -15.67 4.41
N GLU A 79 -6.20 -15.02 5.35
CA GLU A 79 -6.76 -14.73 6.67
C GLU A 79 -7.65 -13.48 6.66
N GLN A 80 -7.16 -12.39 6.06
CA GLN A 80 -7.80 -11.08 6.16
C GLN A 80 -8.57 -10.68 4.90
N TYR A 81 -8.22 -11.21 3.73
CA TYR A 81 -8.76 -10.76 2.44
C TYR A 81 -9.50 -11.85 1.64
N LYS A 82 -9.78 -13.00 2.27
CA LYS A 82 -10.49 -14.11 1.60
C LYS A 82 -11.92 -13.77 1.21
N ASP A 83 -12.55 -12.86 1.94
CA ASP A 83 -13.94 -12.49 1.75
C ASP A 83 -14.12 -11.39 0.70
N LEU A 84 -13.03 -10.90 0.14
CA LEU A 84 -13.07 -9.90 -0.91
C LEU A 84 -13.63 -10.52 -2.20
N ILE A 85 -14.78 -9.99 -2.64
CA ILE A 85 -15.42 -10.43 -3.88
C ILE A 85 -14.51 -10.13 -5.07
N TRP A 86 -14.60 -10.94 -6.12
CA TRP A 86 -13.69 -10.90 -7.27
C TRP A 86 -12.21 -11.09 -6.93
N GLY A 87 -11.89 -11.54 -5.72
CA GLY A 87 -10.51 -11.74 -5.27
C GLY A 87 -9.70 -12.62 -6.22
N ALA A 88 -10.29 -13.64 -6.84
CA ALA A 88 -9.62 -14.55 -7.78
C ALA A 88 -9.13 -13.88 -9.08
N LYS A 89 -9.62 -12.68 -9.41
CA LYS A 89 -9.24 -11.95 -10.63
C LYS A 89 -8.04 -11.01 -10.43
N VAL A 90 -7.60 -10.82 -9.19
CA VAL A 90 -6.62 -9.79 -8.83
C VAL A 90 -5.52 -10.35 -7.94
N SER A 91 -4.36 -9.71 -7.91
CA SER A 91 -3.22 -10.14 -7.08
C SER A 91 -3.47 -9.89 -5.59
N CYS A 92 -2.72 -10.58 -4.73
CA CYS A 92 -2.75 -10.35 -3.27
C CYS A 92 -2.44 -8.89 -2.90
N GLU A 93 -1.46 -8.27 -3.56
CA GLU A 93 -1.13 -6.84 -3.39
C GLU A 93 -2.31 -5.92 -3.76
N PHE A 94 -3.01 -6.22 -4.85
CA PHE A 94 -4.19 -5.47 -5.26
C PHE A 94 -5.29 -5.57 -4.18
N ARG A 95 -5.59 -6.79 -3.69
CA ARG A 95 -6.60 -7.00 -2.64
C ARG A 95 -6.28 -6.23 -1.37
N LYS A 96 -5.03 -6.32 -0.90
CA LYS A 96 -4.53 -5.57 0.26
C LYS A 96 -4.74 -4.08 0.09
N LYS A 97 -4.33 -3.53 -1.06
CA LYS A 97 -4.40 -2.10 -1.35
C LYS A 97 -5.84 -1.59 -1.44
N VAL A 98 -6.76 -2.36 -2.03
CA VAL A 98 -8.19 -2.02 -2.06
C VAL A 98 -8.76 -1.91 -0.64
N VAL A 99 -8.50 -2.91 0.21
CA VAL A 99 -9.01 -2.91 1.59
C VAL A 99 -8.42 -1.76 2.40
N GLN A 100 -7.12 -1.48 2.23
CA GLN A 100 -6.46 -0.34 2.88
C GLN A 100 -7.08 1.00 2.44
N ILE A 101 -7.28 1.21 1.14
CA ILE A 101 -7.93 2.42 0.62
C ILE A 101 -9.32 2.59 1.25
N CYS A 102 -10.09 1.51 1.36
CA CYS A 102 -11.43 1.57 1.92
C CYS A 102 -11.43 1.87 3.43
N ALA A 103 -10.45 1.34 4.17
CA ALA A 103 -10.25 1.68 5.58
C ALA A 103 -9.90 3.17 5.76
N GLU A 104 -8.99 3.70 4.93
CA GLU A 104 -8.56 5.10 4.98
C GLU A 104 -9.68 6.08 4.57
N LEU A 105 -10.51 5.72 3.59
CA LEU A 105 -11.59 6.60 3.11
C LEU A 105 -12.86 6.54 3.96
N TRP A 106 -13.23 5.35 4.46
CA TRP A 106 -14.56 5.12 5.06
C TRP A 106 -14.53 4.44 6.43
N GLY A 107 -13.33 4.24 6.99
CA GLY A 107 -13.12 3.75 8.34
C GLY A 107 -12.91 2.24 8.44
N GLU A 108 -12.17 1.85 9.47
CA GLU A 108 -11.73 0.48 9.72
C GLU A 108 -12.89 -0.51 9.90
N SER A 109 -13.98 -0.08 10.54
CA SER A 109 -15.14 -0.93 10.83
C SER A 109 -15.93 -1.35 9.59
N ARG A 110 -15.85 -0.58 8.51
CA ARG A 110 -16.61 -0.79 7.27
C ARG A 110 -15.74 -1.18 6.07
N LYS A 111 -14.43 -1.34 6.29
CA LYS A 111 -13.45 -1.50 5.21
C LYS A 111 -13.77 -2.64 4.25
N MET A 112 -14.25 -3.79 4.76
CA MET A 112 -14.54 -4.96 3.92
C MET A 112 -15.81 -4.78 3.08
N ASP A 113 -16.87 -4.19 3.64
CA ASP A 113 -18.11 -3.91 2.91
C ASP A 113 -17.86 -2.90 1.79
N MET A 114 -17.11 -1.84 2.11
CA MET A 114 -16.72 -0.82 1.13
C MET A 114 -15.76 -1.38 0.08
N ALA A 115 -14.83 -2.24 0.48
CA ALA A 115 -13.91 -2.92 -0.45
C ALA A 115 -14.67 -3.85 -1.40
N ASN A 116 -15.65 -4.62 -0.90
CA ASN A 116 -16.50 -5.43 -1.75
C ASN A 116 -17.29 -4.57 -2.74
N GLY A 117 -17.84 -3.45 -2.28
CA GLY A 117 -18.49 -2.49 -3.17
C GLY A 117 -17.56 -1.96 -4.24
N LEU A 118 -16.36 -1.53 -3.88
CA LEU A 118 -15.38 -1.02 -4.82
C LEU A 118 -14.94 -2.09 -5.84
N MET A 119 -14.79 -3.35 -5.42
CA MET A 119 -14.50 -4.47 -6.33
C MET A 119 -15.65 -4.73 -7.32
N ALA A 120 -16.91 -4.62 -6.88
CA ALA A 120 -18.06 -4.73 -7.79
C ALA A 120 -18.06 -3.57 -8.81
N VAL A 121 -17.79 -2.34 -8.38
CA VAL A 121 -17.65 -1.19 -9.28
C VAL A 121 -16.57 -1.45 -10.32
N MET A 122 -15.38 -1.86 -9.89
CA MET A 122 -14.29 -2.17 -10.83
C MET A 122 -14.65 -3.29 -11.79
N SER A 123 -15.40 -4.30 -11.35
CA SER A 123 -15.89 -5.36 -12.24
C SER A 123 -16.90 -4.84 -13.27
N VAL A 124 -17.82 -3.95 -12.90
CA VAL A 124 -18.74 -3.30 -13.85
C VAL A 124 -17.94 -2.49 -14.87
N GLU A 125 -17.09 -1.59 -14.38
CA GLU A 125 -16.35 -0.62 -15.17
C GLU A 125 -15.29 -1.28 -16.07
N THR A 126 -14.81 -2.46 -15.68
CA THR A 126 -13.82 -3.21 -16.46
C THR A 126 -14.34 -4.44 -17.18
N ASN A 127 -15.66 -4.67 -17.16
CA ASN A 127 -16.26 -5.91 -17.64
C ASN A 127 -15.57 -7.17 -17.04
N GLY A 128 -15.19 -7.09 -15.77
CA GLY A 128 -14.55 -8.16 -15.00
C GLY A 128 -13.06 -8.38 -15.28
N SER A 129 -12.39 -7.54 -16.08
CA SER A 129 -10.97 -7.70 -16.42
C SER A 129 -10.01 -7.19 -15.35
N PHE A 130 -10.43 -6.21 -14.56
CA PHE A 130 -9.61 -5.50 -13.56
C PHE A 130 -8.32 -4.89 -14.15
N LYS A 131 -8.31 -4.58 -15.46
CA LYS A 131 -7.13 -4.05 -16.14
C LYS A 131 -7.09 -2.53 -16.13
N ALA A 132 -5.94 -1.97 -15.75
CA ALA A 132 -5.69 -0.52 -15.74
C ALA A 132 -5.80 0.13 -17.13
N HIS A 133 -5.60 -0.64 -18.19
CA HIS A 133 -5.68 -0.21 -19.58
C HIS A 133 -7.04 -0.50 -20.23
N GLN A 134 -8.04 -0.92 -19.45
CA GLN A 134 -9.37 -1.15 -19.95
C GLN A 134 -10.01 0.13 -20.48
N LEU A 135 -10.43 0.13 -21.74
CA LEU A 135 -11.09 1.26 -22.38
C LEU A 135 -12.60 1.08 -22.43
N GLU A 136 -13.32 2.19 -22.35
CA GLU A 136 -14.77 2.26 -22.48
C GLU A 136 -15.22 1.59 -23.78
N GLY A 137 -16.08 0.57 -23.68
CA GLY A 137 -16.67 -0.11 -24.84
C GLY A 137 -15.69 -0.91 -25.70
N VAL A 138 -14.54 -1.34 -25.14
CA VAL A 138 -13.55 -2.19 -25.82
C VAL A 138 -13.49 -3.56 -25.13
N ASN A 139 -13.79 -4.63 -25.87
CA ASN A 139 -13.82 -5.99 -25.33
C ASN A 139 -12.48 -6.73 -25.46
N SER A 140 -11.63 -6.36 -26.42
CA SER A 140 -10.33 -6.97 -26.65
C SER A 140 -9.23 -5.95 -26.39
N LEU A 141 -8.43 -6.20 -25.37
CA LEU A 141 -7.42 -5.26 -24.89
C LEU A 141 -6.08 -5.50 -25.59
N LYS A 142 -5.49 -4.42 -26.09
CA LYS A 142 -4.08 -4.41 -26.50
C LYS A 142 -3.19 -4.42 -25.26
N SER A 143 -1.97 -4.93 -25.43
CA SER A 143 -0.97 -4.82 -24.37
C SER A 143 -0.68 -3.34 -24.07
N PRO A 144 -0.49 -2.92 -22.80
CA PRO A 144 -0.22 -1.53 -22.45
C PRO A 144 0.95 -0.90 -23.23
N GLN A 145 1.97 -1.69 -23.57
CA GLN A 145 3.15 -1.25 -24.32
C GLN A 145 2.85 -0.99 -25.80
N GLU A 146 1.79 -1.56 -26.35
CA GLU A 146 1.38 -1.42 -27.75
C GLU A 146 0.33 -0.33 -27.96
N MET A 147 -0.20 0.23 -26.86
CA MET A 147 -1.24 1.25 -26.91
C MET A 147 -0.69 2.61 -27.35
N THR A 148 -1.52 3.32 -28.09
CA THR A 148 -1.27 4.67 -28.59
C THR A 148 -2.45 5.59 -28.31
N ILE A 149 -2.26 6.90 -28.43
CA ILE A 149 -3.36 7.87 -28.24
C ILE A 149 -4.56 7.66 -29.18
N LYS A 150 -4.35 6.99 -30.33
CA LYS A 150 -5.41 6.68 -31.30
C LYS A 150 -6.39 5.63 -30.79
N ASP A 151 -5.95 4.76 -29.87
CA ASP A 151 -6.82 3.72 -29.29
C ASP A 151 -7.95 4.31 -28.43
N PHE A 152 -7.76 5.54 -27.93
CA PHE A 152 -8.76 6.26 -27.15
C PHE A 152 -9.85 6.90 -28.00
N TRP A 153 -9.72 6.91 -29.32
CA TRP A 153 -10.72 7.52 -30.20
C TRP A 153 -11.98 6.64 -30.26
N LYS A 154 -13.15 7.28 -30.17
CA LYS A 154 -14.46 6.66 -30.47
C LYS A 154 -14.61 6.53 -32.00
N LYS A 155 -15.46 5.61 -32.47
CA LYS A 155 -15.69 5.40 -33.90
C LYS A 155 -16.15 6.72 -34.56
N GLY A 156 -15.49 7.12 -35.64
CA GLY A 156 -15.80 8.33 -36.41
C GLY A 156 -14.55 9.02 -36.96
N ASN A 157 -14.75 10.12 -37.70
CA ASN A 157 -13.67 10.86 -38.37
C ASN A 157 -13.07 11.98 -37.50
N ARG A 158 -13.52 12.16 -36.25
CA ARG A 158 -13.08 13.22 -35.35
C ARG A 158 -12.35 12.65 -34.15
N LYS A 159 -11.27 13.33 -33.72
CA LYS A 159 -10.58 12.99 -32.48
C LYS A 159 -11.56 13.06 -31.31
N SER A 160 -11.45 12.09 -30.43
CA SER A 160 -12.31 11.93 -29.27
C SER A 160 -11.55 11.16 -28.19
N SER A 161 -12.20 10.98 -27.04
CA SER A 161 -11.56 10.33 -25.89
C SER A 161 -12.55 9.41 -25.18
N ARG A 162 -12.17 8.14 -25.06
CA ARG A 162 -12.83 7.12 -24.23
C ARG A 162 -12.38 7.23 -22.78
N ALA A 163 -13.19 6.76 -21.84
CA ALA A 163 -12.74 6.56 -20.47
C ALA A 163 -11.75 5.38 -20.38
N VAL A 164 -10.94 5.34 -19.31
CA VAL A 164 -9.88 4.34 -19.11
C VAL A 164 -9.75 3.89 -17.66
N GLY A 165 -9.40 2.62 -17.45
CA GLY A 165 -8.94 2.09 -16.17
C GLY A 165 -10.01 1.51 -15.27
N LEU A 166 -9.60 1.23 -14.03
CA LEU A 166 -10.33 0.43 -13.04
C LEU A 166 -11.72 0.99 -12.71
N ILE A 167 -11.90 2.31 -12.79
CA ILE A 167 -13.19 2.99 -12.56
C ILE A 167 -13.62 3.87 -13.75
N GLN A 168 -13.06 3.61 -14.95
CA GLN A 168 -13.31 4.40 -16.17
C GLN A 168 -13.10 5.91 -15.96
N PHE A 169 -11.87 6.34 -15.72
CA PHE A 169 -11.49 7.75 -15.58
C PHE A 169 -11.89 8.57 -16.83
N THR A 170 -12.93 9.38 -16.68
CA THR A 170 -13.45 10.28 -17.71
C THR A 170 -12.63 11.57 -17.79
N GLN A 171 -12.90 12.41 -18.79
CA GLN A 171 -12.29 13.74 -18.84
C GLN A 171 -12.67 14.56 -17.59
N ASP A 172 -13.95 14.53 -17.20
CA ASP A 172 -14.46 15.23 -16.03
C ASP A 172 -13.75 14.79 -14.73
N ALA A 173 -13.58 13.47 -14.56
CA ALA A 173 -12.84 12.93 -13.42
C ALA A 173 -11.40 13.47 -13.35
N LEU A 174 -10.71 13.53 -14.49
CA LEU A 174 -9.33 14.02 -14.57
C LEU A 174 -9.23 15.54 -14.32
N GLN A 175 -10.24 16.32 -14.75
CA GLN A 175 -10.28 17.77 -14.57
C GLN A 175 -10.70 18.19 -13.17
N ASN A 176 -11.83 17.64 -12.70
CA ASN A 176 -12.53 18.18 -11.54
C ASN A 176 -12.23 17.39 -10.26
N SER A 177 -12.14 16.07 -10.34
CA SER A 177 -11.88 15.23 -9.16
C SER A 177 -10.38 15.10 -8.87
N LEU A 178 -9.59 14.74 -9.88
CA LEU A 178 -8.16 14.49 -9.73
C LEU A 178 -7.31 15.75 -9.91
N LYS A 179 -7.82 16.74 -10.65
CA LYS A 179 -7.14 17.98 -11.02
C LYS A 179 -5.78 17.73 -11.70
N GLU A 180 -5.74 16.72 -12.57
CA GLU A 180 -4.53 16.31 -13.30
C GLU A 180 -4.57 16.71 -14.78
N TYR A 181 -5.72 17.18 -15.27
CA TYR A 181 -5.87 17.72 -16.61
C TYR A 181 -6.50 19.12 -16.56
N SER A 182 -5.94 20.05 -17.31
CA SER A 182 -6.53 21.38 -17.53
C SER A 182 -6.34 21.73 -19.00
N SER A 183 -7.43 22.04 -19.71
CA SER A 183 -7.35 22.30 -21.14
C SER A 183 -6.69 23.64 -21.41
N ASN A 184 -5.60 23.65 -22.18
CA ASN A 184 -4.98 24.90 -22.60
C ASN A 184 -5.89 25.64 -23.60
N ALA A 185 -6.33 26.84 -23.25
CA ALA A 185 -7.25 27.64 -24.07
C ALA A 185 -6.69 27.98 -25.46
N ARG A 186 -5.36 28.00 -25.62
CA ARG A 186 -4.67 28.33 -26.88
C ARG A 186 -4.62 27.17 -27.88
N LEU A 187 -4.91 25.94 -27.44
CA LEU A 187 -4.89 24.76 -28.30
C LEU A 187 -6.21 24.60 -29.07
N SER A 188 -6.09 24.07 -30.29
CA SER A 188 -7.23 23.60 -31.07
C SER A 188 -7.97 22.45 -30.36
N VAL A 189 -9.20 22.16 -30.78
CA VAL A 189 -9.99 21.06 -30.22
C VAL A 189 -9.27 19.72 -30.38
N GLU A 190 -8.60 19.51 -31.51
CA GLU A 190 -7.87 18.26 -31.77
C GLU A 190 -6.62 18.11 -30.90
N GLU A 191 -5.85 19.18 -30.71
CA GLU A 191 -4.67 19.17 -29.83
C GLU A 191 -5.06 18.95 -28.37
N LYS A 192 -6.20 19.50 -27.91
CA LYS A 192 -6.74 19.23 -26.58
C LYS A 192 -7.04 17.75 -26.39
N PHE A 193 -7.59 17.08 -27.40
CA PHE A 193 -7.82 15.63 -27.35
C PHE A 193 -6.52 14.83 -27.35
N ASP A 194 -5.49 15.25 -28.08
CA ASP A 194 -4.18 14.59 -28.03
C ASP A 194 -3.56 14.70 -26.64
N GLU A 195 -3.59 15.88 -26.02
CA GLU A 195 -3.09 16.10 -24.65
C GLU A 195 -3.84 15.22 -23.64
N LEU A 196 -5.18 15.20 -23.71
CA LEU A 196 -6.02 14.36 -22.85
C LEU A 196 -5.72 12.86 -23.05
N ASN A 197 -5.59 12.41 -24.29
CA ASN A 197 -5.35 11.01 -24.61
C ASN A 197 -3.91 10.57 -24.26
N ASN A 198 -2.93 11.48 -24.29
CA ASN A 198 -1.59 11.23 -23.75
C ASN A 198 -1.62 10.96 -22.24
N LEU A 199 -2.36 11.77 -21.48
CA LEU A 199 -2.54 11.52 -20.04
C LEU A 199 -3.25 10.19 -19.79
N LYS A 200 -4.31 9.89 -20.54
CA LYS A 200 -5.04 8.62 -20.41
C LYS A 200 -4.19 7.41 -20.82
N LEU A 201 -3.25 7.56 -21.75
CA LEU A 201 -2.27 6.54 -22.09
C LEU A 201 -1.34 6.26 -20.90
N GLN A 202 -0.88 7.29 -20.18
CA GLN A 202 -0.11 7.10 -18.94
C GLN A 202 -0.90 6.35 -17.88
N TYR A 203 -2.20 6.65 -17.75
CA TYR A 203 -3.11 5.91 -16.87
C TYR A 203 -3.26 4.44 -17.28
N ALA A 204 -3.33 4.14 -18.57
CA ALA A 204 -3.36 2.77 -19.05
C ALA A 204 -2.07 2.01 -18.71
N GLN A 205 -0.92 2.70 -18.76
CA GLN A 205 0.41 2.10 -18.65
C GLN A 205 0.95 2.00 -17.20
N MET A 206 0.36 2.70 -16.23
CA MET A 206 0.88 2.72 -14.85
C MET A 206 0.71 1.40 -14.07
N GLY A 207 -0.13 0.48 -14.56
CA GLY A 207 -0.43 -0.80 -13.91
C GLY A 207 -1.54 -0.72 -12.86
N GLU A 208 -2.15 -1.86 -12.57
CA GLU A 208 -3.37 -2.00 -11.75
C GLU A 208 -3.17 -1.49 -10.32
N VAL A 209 -2.08 -1.90 -9.66
CA VAL A 209 -1.81 -1.55 -8.26
C VAL A 209 -1.49 -0.05 -8.09
N ASN A 210 -0.80 0.57 -9.04
CA ASN A 210 -0.52 2.01 -8.99
C ASN A 210 -1.75 2.84 -9.33
N GLN A 211 -2.60 2.36 -10.23
CA GLN A 211 -3.84 3.05 -10.58
C GLN A 211 -4.83 3.11 -9.40
N LEU A 212 -4.74 2.19 -8.43
CA LEU A 212 -5.51 2.27 -7.19
C LEU A 212 -5.25 3.54 -6.37
N ASP A 213 -4.06 4.15 -6.46
CA ASP A 213 -3.79 5.44 -5.79
C ASP A 213 -4.63 6.57 -6.43
N LYS A 214 -4.84 6.49 -7.75
CA LYS A 214 -5.74 7.41 -8.47
C LYS A 214 -7.19 7.17 -8.09
N VAL A 215 -7.58 5.91 -7.88
CA VAL A 215 -8.92 5.56 -7.36
C VAL A 215 -9.15 6.17 -5.99
N LYS A 216 -8.20 6.04 -5.06
CA LYS A 216 -8.27 6.69 -3.74
C LYS A 216 -8.45 8.20 -3.88
N LYS A 217 -7.56 8.85 -4.65
CA LYS A 217 -7.58 10.30 -4.86
C LYS A 217 -8.89 10.79 -5.50
N TYR A 218 -9.52 9.99 -6.35
CA TYR A 218 -10.82 10.30 -6.95
C TYR A 218 -11.96 10.36 -5.93
N PHE A 219 -11.96 9.45 -4.94
CA PHE A 219 -13.02 9.40 -3.91
C PHE A 219 -12.78 10.33 -2.72
N GLU A 220 -11.53 10.73 -2.45
CA GLU A 220 -11.17 11.59 -1.32
C GLU A 220 -12.07 12.84 -1.16
N PRO A 221 -12.36 13.64 -2.21
CA PRO A 221 -13.18 14.86 -2.06
C PRO A 221 -14.65 14.60 -1.77
N GLN A 222 -15.13 13.37 -1.98
CA GLN A 222 -16.54 12.99 -1.86
C GLN A 222 -16.78 11.88 -0.83
N LYS A 223 -15.74 11.45 -0.10
CA LYS A 223 -15.81 10.32 0.84
C LYS A 223 -16.91 10.47 1.88
N GLU A 224 -17.15 11.69 2.35
CA GLU A 224 -18.19 11.98 3.34
C GLU A 224 -19.61 11.77 2.82
N LYS A 225 -19.84 11.90 1.51
CA LYS A 225 -21.16 11.70 0.89
C LYS A 225 -21.47 10.21 0.70
N ILE A 226 -20.44 9.37 0.65
CA ILE A 226 -20.56 7.94 0.39
C ILE A 226 -20.83 7.21 1.72
N LYS A 227 -22.06 6.74 1.91
CA LYS A 227 -22.47 6.07 3.15
C LYS A 227 -22.68 4.57 2.99
N SER A 228 -22.88 4.10 1.76
CA SER A 228 -23.07 2.68 1.42
C SER A 228 -22.13 2.22 0.30
N PRO A 229 -21.89 0.89 0.16
CA PRO A 229 -21.16 0.32 -0.98
C PRO A 229 -21.77 0.68 -2.34
N GLU A 230 -23.10 0.82 -2.43
CA GLU A 230 -23.82 1.26 -3.63
C GLU A 230 -23.50 2.71 -4.01
N ASP A 231 -23.30 3.58 -3.02
CA ASP A 231 -22.94 4.98 -3.25
C ASP A 231 -21.58 5.12 -3.94
N ILE A 232 -20.69 4.12 -3.82
CA ILE A 232 -19.41 4.10 -4.56
C ILE A 232 -19.69 4.02 -6.07
N TYR A 233 -20.63 3.16 -6.48
CA TYR A 233 -20.99 3.04 -7.90
C TYR A 233 -21.69 4.30 -8.41
N LEU A 234 -22.59 4.85 -7.59
CA LEU A 234 -23.29 6.09 -7.93
C LEU A 234 -22.33 7.27 -8.02
N ALA A 235 -21.31 7.35 -7.16
CA ALA A 235 -20.27 8.37 -7.27
C ALA A 235 -19.49 8.32 -8.59
N VAL A 236 -19.32 7.14 -9.19
CA VAL A 236 -18.66 6.98 -10.50
C VAL A 236 -19.62 7.28 -11.65
N PHE A 237 -20.85 6.76 -11.60
CA PHE A 237 -21.75 6.72 -12.75
C PHE A 237 -22.87 7.78 -12.72
N ALA A 238 -23.46 8.04 -11.55
CA ALA A 238 -24.59 8.96 -11.39
C ALA A 238 -24.59 9.64 -10.00
N PRO A 239 -23.71 10.63 -9.75
CA PRO A 239 -23.50 11.20 -8.42
C PRO A 239 -24.76 11.79 -7.78
N LYS A 240 -25.73 12.22 -8.59
CA LYS A 240 -27.03 12.73 -8.12
C LYS A 240 -27.90 11.70 -7.39
N GLY A 241 -27.59 10.40 -7.54
CA GLY A 241 -28.30 9.31 -6.86
C GLY A 241 -27.75 8.95 -5.48
N ILE A 242 -26.62 9.53 -5.07
CA ILE A 242 -25.98 9.22 -3.78
C ILE A 242 -26.95 9.54 -2.63
N GLY A 243 -27.15 8.57 -1.74
CA GLY A 243 -28.05 8.72 -0.59
C GLY A 243 -29.53 8.92 -0.93
N LYS A 244 -29.96 8.61 -2.16
CA LYS A 244 -31.37 8.63 -2.59
C LYS A 244 -31.99 7.23 -2.54
N ASP A 245 -33.32 7.16 -2.51
CA ASP A 245 -34.07 5.91 -2.58
C ASP A 245 -34.04 5.26 -3.97
N ASP A 246 -34.32 3.96 -4.02
CA ASP A 246 -34.26 3.14 -5.25
C ASP A 246 -35.19 3.66 -6.37
N GLU A 247 -36.30 4.29 -6.03
CA GLU A 247 -37.27 4.86 -6.98
C GLU A 247 -36.89 6.25 -7.50
N TYR A 248 -35.80 6.83 -6.99
CA TYR A 248 -35.36 8.17 -7.38
C TYR A 248 -35.04 8.22 -8.88
N SER A 249 -35.75 9.09 -9.60
CA SER A 249 -35.54 9.34 -11.03
C SER A 249 -34.19 10.01 -11.22
N LEU A 250 -33.27 9.29 -11.87
CA LEU A 250 -32.00 9.85 -12.27
C LEU A 250 -32.18 10.58 -13.57
N TYR A 251 -32.56 9.92 -14.65
CA TYR A 251 -32.67 10.58 -15.96
C TYR A 251 -34.05 10.35 -16.55
N THR A 252 -34.74 11.42 -16.91
CA THR A 252 -36.04 11.35 -17.57
C THR A 252 -35.93 11.77 -19.03
N LYS A 253 -36.60 11.00 -19.90
CA LYS A 253 -36.77 11.29 -21.32
C LYS A 253 -37.92 12.28 -21.51
N HIS A 254 -37.59 13.43 -22.07
CA HIS A 254 -38.52 14.47 -22.48
C HIS A 254 -38.80 14.35 -23.97
N LEU A 255 -40.06 14.16 -24.37
CA LEU A 255 -40.43 14.03 -25.79
C LEU A 255 -40.17 15.33 -26.58
N VAL A 256 -40.32 16.48 -25.93
CA VAL A 256 -40.11 17.81 -26.52
C VAL A 256 -39.35 18.68 -25.51
N PRO A 257 -38.01 18.57 -25.43
CA PRO A 257 -37.23 19.37 -24.49
C PRO A 257 -37.21 20.84 -24.94
N LYS A 258 -37.65 21.75 -24.07
CA LYS A 258 -37.74 23.19 -24.34
C LYS A 258 -36.69 23.98 -23.58
N THR A 259 -36.18 23.45 -22.47
CA THR A 259 -35.16 24.10 -21.65
C THR A 259 -33.78 23.46 -21.85
N LYS A 260 -32.71 24.22 -21.55
CA LYS A 260 -31.33 23.68 -21.55
C LYS A 260 -31.17 22.49 -20.60
N MET A 261 -31.91 22.48 -19.49
CA MET A 261 -31.89 21.41 -18.51
C MET A 261 -32.51 20.12 -19.07
N GLU A 262 -33.68 20.21 -19.72
CA GLU A 262 -34.34 19.05 -20.37
C GLU A 262 -33.51 18.51 -21.55
N ILE A 263 -32.84 19.39 -22.31
CA ILE A 263 -31.93 18.97 -23.39
C ILE A 263 -30.75 18.15 -22.83
N GLU A 264 -30.12 18.64 -21.76
CA GLU A 264 -29.00 17.94 -21.13
C GLU A 264 -29.47 16.64 -20.43
N GLU A 265 -30.66 16.63 -19.85
CA GLU A 265 -31.25 15.42 -19.28
C GLU A 265 -31.52 14.36 -20.34
N ASN A 266 -32.10 14.74 -21.49
CA ASN A 266 -32.28 13.84 -22.64
C ASN A 266 -30.96 13.28 -23.16
N LYS A 267 -29.92 14.11 -23.24
CA LYS A 267 -28.59 13.65 -23.67
C LYS A 267 -28.03 12.60 -22.70
N ASN A 268 -28.19 12.82 -21.39
CA ASN A 268 -27.76 11.86 -20.39
C ASN A 268 -28.63 10.60 -20.36
N TYR A 269 -29.95 10.72 -20.59
CA TYR A 269 -30.85 9.59 -20.76
C TYR A 269 -30.42 8.75 -21.98
N GLU A 270 -30.22 9.36 -23.16
CA GLU A 270 -29.86 8.63 -24.39
C GLU A 270 -28.50 7.93 -24.29
N ALA A 271 -27.53 8.52 -23.56
CA ALA A 271 -26.25 7.88 -23.28
C ALA A 271 -26.40 6.62 -22.41
N ASN A 272 -27.44 6.57 -21.57
CA ASN A 272 -27.64 5.53 -20.56
C ASN A 272 -28.89 4.67 -20.79
N LYS A 273 -29.63 4.87 -21.88
CA LYS A 273 -30.91 4.19 -22.19
C LYS A 273 -30.84 2.66 -22.19
N SER A 274 -29.64 2.09 -22.31
CA SER A 274 -29.41 0.65 -22.16
C SER A 274 -29.61 0.13 -20.73
N VAL A 275 -29.81 1.03 -19.76
CA VAL A 275 -30.07 0.75 -18.35
C VAL A 275 -31.56 0.79 -18.03
N ASP A 276 -32.39 1.40 -18.87
CA ASP A 276 -33.85 1.45 -18.71
C ASP A 276 -34.42 0.05 -19.01
N ILE A 277 -34.43 -0.80 -17.99
CA ILE A 277 -34.73 -2.24 -18.05
C ILE A 277 -35.61 -2.61 -16.85
N GLU A 278 -36.90 -2.33 -16.98
CA GLU A 278 -38.05 -2.75 -16.15
C GLU A 278 -37.85 -3.07 -14.64
N ASN A 279 -38.63 -2.38 -13.83
CA ASN A 279 -38.92 -2.73 -12.45
C ASN A 279 -39.97 -3.86 -12.36
N ARG A 280 -39.87 -4.68 -11.32
CA ARG A 280 -40.66 -5.91 -11.04
C ARG A 280 -42.17 -5.78 -11.36
N GLY A 281 -42.61 -6.24 -12.53
CA GLY A 281 -44.01 -6.66 -12.77
C GLY A 281 -44.95 -5.71 -13.54
N LYS A 282 -44.48 -4.71 -14.29
CA LYS A 282 -45.33 -3.96 -15.24
C LYS A 282 -44.90 -4.20 -16.69
N LYS A 283 -45.89 -4.43 -17.57
CA LYS A 283 -45.80 -5.13 -18.85
C LYS A 283 -45.19 -4.39 -20.05
N ASN A 284 -44.59 -3.21 -19.91
CA ASN A 284 -44.11 -2.43 -21.05
C ASN A 284 -42.76 -1.76 -20.74
N GLY A 285 -41.68 -2.33 -21.24
CA GLY A 285 -40.32 -1.84 -21.06
C GLY A 285 -40.07 -0.49 -21.71
N ASN A 286 -39.10 0.24 -21.14
CA ASN A 286 -38.71 1.59 -21.52
C ASN A 286 -39.78 2.63 -21.19
N ASP A 287 -39.97 2.91 -19.89
CA ASP A 287 -40.91 3.94 -19.41
C ASP A 287 -40.38 5.37 -19.58
N GLY A 288 -39.13 5.50 -20.08
CA GLY A 288 -38.48 6.78 -20.31
C GLY A 288 -37.88 7.37 -19.03
N VAL A 289 -37.76 6.62 -17.94
CA VAL A 289 -37.23 7.09 -16.67
C VAL A 289 -36.19 6.10 -16.13
N ILE A 290 -34.91 6.48 -16.19
CA ILE A 290 -33.86 5.71 -15.54
C ILE A 290 -33.87 5.99 -14.04
N GLN A 291 -34.25 5.00 -13.25
CA GLN A 291 -34.28 5.05 -11.78
C GLN A 291 -32.94 4.63 -11.17
N ARG A 292 -32.73 5.01 -9.90
CA ARG A 292 -31.56 4.58 -9.12
C ARG A 292 -31.42 3.06 -9.09
N ALA A 293 -32.51 2.33 -8.88
CA ALA A 293 -32.52 0.87 -8.82
C ALA A 293 -31.98 0.21 -10.10
N GLU A 294 -32.29 0.79 -11.27
CA GLU A 294 -31.90 0.23 -12.56
C GLU A 294 -30.40 0.36 -12.82
N ILE A 295 -29.82 1.52 -12.48
CA ILE A 295 -28.36 1.70 -12.49
C ILE A 295 -27.72 0.71 -11.52
N LEU A 296 -28.22 0.62 -10.29
CA LEU A 296 -27.72 -0.32 -9.29
C LEU A 296 -27.91 -1.79 -9.69
N GLY A 297 -28.79 -2.10 -10.64
CA GLY A 297 -28.96 -3.45 -11.17
C GLY A 297 -27.64 -4.04 -11.70
N ARG A 298 -26.87 -3.25 -12.48
CA ARG A 298 -25.55 -3.68 -13.00
C ARG A 298 -24.56 -3.96 -11.87
N TYR A 299 -24.53 -3.07 -10.89
CA TYR A 299 -23.70 -3.23 -9.69
C TYR A 299 -24.09 -4.47 -8.89
N ARG A 300 -25.37 -4.67 -8.60
CA ARG A 300 -25.89 -5.80 -7.82
C ARG A 300 -25.61 -7.14 -8.50
N ILE A 301 -25.71 -7.20 -9.83
CA ILE A 301 -25.32 -8.37 -10.62
C ILE A 301 -23.84 -8.66 -10.43
N LYS A 302 -22.96 -7.66 -10.63
CA LYS A 302 -21.50 -7.86 -10.46
C LYS A 302 -21.10 -8.12 -9.01
N TYR A 303 -21.81 -7.58 -8.04
CA TYR A 303 -21.61 -7.88 -6.63
C TYR A 303 -21.92 -9.36 -6.36
N THR A 304 -23.06 -9.84 -6.86
CA THR A 304 -23.52 -11.24 -6.71
C THR A 304 -22.58 -12.22 -7.41
N GLU A 305 -22.20 -11.94 -8.67
CA GLU A 305 -21.18 -12.72 -9.39
C GLU A 305 -19.84 -12.72 -8.65
N GLY A 306 -19.47 -11.59 -8.04
CA GLY A 306 -18.25 -11.45 -7.26
C GLY A 306 -18.19 -12.35 -6.04
N LEU A 307 -19.34 -12.64 -5.39
CA LEU A 307 -19.42 -13.58 -4.26
C LEU A 307 -18.99 -14.99 -4.67
N GLN A 308 -19.23 -15.38 -5.93
CA GLN A 308 -18.80 -16.66 -6.49
C GLN A 308 -17.36 -16.63 -7.01
N ASN A 309 -16.79 -15.45 -7.22
CA ASN A 309 -15.43 -15.22 -7.74
C ASN A 309 -14.45 -14.77 -6.64
N LYS A 310 -14.72 -15.14 -5.37
CA LYS A 310 -13.75 -14.98 -4.28
C LYS A 310 -12.51 -15.83 -4.56
N GLU A 311 -11.37 -15.39 -4.06
CA GLU A 311 -10.15 -16.20 -4.13
C GLU A 311 -10.35 -17.48 -3.30
N SER A 312 -10.24 -18.63 -3.94
CA SER A 312 -10.22 -19.94 -3.29
C SER A 312 -8.83 -20.55 -3.30
N HIS A 313 -7.97 -20.08 -4.20
CA HIS A 313 -6.61 -20.56 -4.41
C HIS A 313 -5.63 -19.49 -3.97
N PHE A 314 -5.51 -19.34 -2.67
CA PHE A 314 -4.39 -18.59 -2.13
C PHE A 314 -3.15 -19.44 -2.37
N ASN A 315 -2.26 -18.95 -3.25
CA ASN A 315 -0.87 -19.37 -3.23
C ASN A 315 -0.19 -18.74 -2.01
N CYS A 316 -0.77 -18.99 -0.85
CA CYS A 316 -0.05 -18.96 0.39
C CYS A 316 0.94 -20.09 0.23
N GLY A 317 2.19 -19.75 -0.10
CA GLY A 317 3.25 -20.73 -0.01
C GLY A 317 3.10 -21.39 1.35
N LYS A 318 2.66 -22.65 1.36
CA LYS A 318 3.00 -23.48 2.48
C LYS A 318 4.52 -23.45 2.49
N ILE A 319 5.11 -22.96 3.56
CA ILE A 319 6.34 -23.57 4.02
C ILE A 319 5.92 -24.99 4.38
N GLU A 320 5.87 -25.90 3.39
CA GLU A 320 5.75 -27.31 3.68
C GLU A 320 7.07 -27.73 4.33
N ILE A 321 6.97 -27.99 5.63
CA ILE A 321 7.84 -28.94 6.32
C ILE A 321 7.68 -30.27 5.57
N SER A 322 8.45 -30.50 4.51
CA SER A 322 8.43 -31.77 3.80
C SER A 322 9.02 -32.85 4.72
N LYS A 323 8.17 -33.82 5.08
CA LYS A 323 8.57 -35.08 5.73
C LYS A 323 9.03 -36.15 4.72
N ASN A 324 9.55 -35.74 3.56
CA ASN A 324 10.42 -36.59 2.75
C ASN A 324 11.77 -35.90 2.72
N LYS A 325 12.75 -36.52 3.36
CA LYS A 325 14.14 -36.08 3.50
C LYS A 325 14.79 -35.99 2.10
N PRO A 326 15.05 -34.80 1.52
CA PRO A 326 15.77 -34.66 0.27
C PRO A 326 17.04 -33.84 0.55
N THR A 327 18.15 -34.57 0.70
CA THR A 327 19.54 -34.10 0.54
C THR A 327 19.86 -32.65 0.97
N ARG A 328 20.51 -32.53 2.13
CA ARG A 328 21.23 -31.33 2.62
C ARG A 328 21.80 -30.48 1.48
N HIS A 329 21.19 -29.31 1.21
CA HIS A 329 21.93 -28.13 0.77
C HIS A 329 21.33 -26.88 1.43
N ASN A 330 22.14 -26.23 2.26
CA ASN A 330 21.85 -25.06 3.09
C ASN A 330 21.59 -23.81 2.23
N ASN A 331 20.61 -22.97 2.55
CA ASN A 331 20.83 -21.53 2.77
C ASN A 331 19.59 -20.77 3.30
N LYS A 332 19.77 -20.16 4.48
CA LYS A 332 18.79 -19.45 5.32
C LYS A 332 18.89 -17.92 5.15
N TRP A 333 18.93 -17.41 3.92
CA TRP A 333 19.11 -15.97 3.67
C TRP A 333 17.79 -15.25 3.33
N ARG A 334 17.58 -14.07 3.94
CA ARG A 334 16.56 -13.06 3.58
C ARG A 334 17.26 -11.73 3.32
N HIS A 335 16.77 -10.96 2.34
CA HIS A 335 17.28 -9.60 2.10
C HIS A 335 16.85 -8.62 3.21
N PRO A 336 17.72 -7.67 3.60
CA PRO A 336 17.40 -6.70 4.65
C PRO A 336 16.28 -5.73 4.26
N LEU A 337 15.97 -5.57 2.97
CA LEU A 337 14.87 -4.77 2.43
C LEU A 337 14.12 -5.57 1.34
N ASP A 338 12.86 -5.22 1.09
CA ASP A 338 12.09 -5.82 -0.01
C ASP A 338 12.53 -5.30 -1.39
N LEU A 339 12.97 -4.04 -1.45
CA LEU A 339 13.55 -3.43 -2.64
C LEU A 339 15.06 -3.29 -2.45
N MET A 340 15.84 -4.11 -3.17
CA MET A 340 17.29 -4.16 -3.05
C MET A 340 17.96 -3.33 -4.15
N GLU A 341 17.99 -2.01 -3.99
CA GLU A 341 18.61 -1.09 -4.96
C GLU A 341 19.66 -0.20 -4.31
N LEU A 342 20.75 0.09 -5.02
CA LEU A 342 21.76 1.04 -4.53
C LEU A 342 21.21 2.46 -4.47
N ARG A 343 21.54 3.20 -3.41
CA ARG A 343 21.23 4.63 -3.30
C ARG A 343 22.00 5.42 -4.35
N GLY A 344 21.30 6.20 -5.17
CA GLY A 344 21.94 7.18 -6.05
C GLY A 344 22.44 8.42 -5.31
N TRP A 345 23.51 9.01 -5.83
CA TRP A 345 24.00 10.33 -5.40
C TRP A 345 23.40 11.40 -6.32
N TYR A 346 22.75 12.45 -5.79
CA TYR A 346 21.96 13.34 -6.65
C TYR A 346 22.74 14.52 -7.23
N SER A 347 23.90 14.86 -6.67
CA SER A 347 24.81 15.86 -7.24
C SER A 347 25.36 15.40 -8.60
N ILE A 348 25.66 14.12 -8.72
CA ILE A 348 26.00 13.39 -9.95
C ILE A 348 25.42 11.99 -9.77
N TRP A 349 24.48 11.55 -10.63
CA TRP A 349 23.82 10.24 -10.51
C TRP A 349 24.85 9.12 -10.60
N ALA A 350 25.24 8.62 -9.43
CA ALA A 350 26.36 7.70 -9.27
C ALA A 350 26.08 6.60 -8.23
N PRO A 351 25.11 5.69 -8.46
CA PRO A 351 24.77 4.61 -7.52
C PRO A 351 25.95 3.69 -7.18
N GLU A 352 26.93 3.56 -8.07
CA GLU A 352 28.16 2.80 -7.85
C GLU A 352 28.99 3.33 -6.67
N ARG A 353 28.78 4.58 -6.23
CA ARG A 353 29.42 5.13 -5.02
C ARG A 353 28.80 4.64 -3.71
N SER A 354 27.76 3.82 -3.80
CA SER A 354 27.05 3.25 -2.66
C SER A 354 27.43 1.78 -2.39
N ILE A 355 28.44 1.25 -3.10
CA ILE A 355 28.97 -0.11 -2.89
C ILE A 355 30.11 -0.14 -1.87
N TYR A 356 30.45 -1.34 -1.41
CA TYR A 356 31.64 -1.57 -0.58
C TYR A 356 32.91 -1.32 -1.39
N GLY A 357 33.90 -0.63 -0.81
CA GLY A 357 35.18 -0.45 -1.50
C GLY A 357 36.15 0.52 -0.83
N LYS A 358 37.41 0.41 -1.25
CA LYS A 358 38.45 1.40 -0.99
C LYS A 358 38.53 2.33 -2.20
N ASN A 359 38.59 3.64 -1.97
CA ASN A 359 38.64 4.73 -2.95
C ASN A 359 37.30 5.09 -3.65
N ILE A 360 36.19 5.07 -2.92
CA ILE A 360 34.90 5.62 -3.37
C ILE A 360 34.99 7.15 -3.43
N VAL A 361 34.82 7.69 -4.64
CA VAL A 361 34.87 9.13 -4.91
C VAL A 361 33.75 9.86 -4.17
N GLY A 362 34.08 10.93 -3.43
CA GLY A 362 33.11 11.74 -2.69
C GLY A 362 32.85 11.30 -1.25
N ARG A 363 33.57 10.32 -0.71
CA ARG A 363 33.51 9.93 0.71
C ARG A 363 34.78 10.28 1.47
N THR A 364 34.64 10.70 2.73
CA THR A 364 35.76 11.02 3.62
C THR A 364 36.65 9.80 3.83
N LYS A 365 37.96 9.92 3.55
CA LYS A 365 38.97 8.83 3.52
C LYS A 365 38.75 7.76 2.44
N GLY A 366 37.81 7.96 1.51
CA GLY A 366 37.58 7.11 0.34
C GLY A 366 37.09 5.69 0.64
N LYS A 367 36.83 5.29 1.87
CA LYS A 367 36.38 3.91 2.18
C LYS A 367 34.87 3.88 2.42
N HIS A 368 34.21 2.87 1.88
CA HIS A 368 32.84 2.52 2.23
C HIS A 368 32.78 1.07 2.73
N ASP A 369 32.24 0.89 3.92
CA ASP A 369 32.31 -0.35 4.69
C ASP A 369 31.13 -1.32 4.44
N GLY A 370 30.18 -0.93 3.59
CA GLY A 370 28.99 -1.71 3.29
C GLY A 370 28.29 -1.28 2.00
N LEU A 371 26.98 -1.45 1.97
CA LEU A 371 26.09 -0.98 0.91
C LEU A 371 25.18 0.12 1.46
N ASP A 372 24.98 1.18 0.69
CA ASP A 372 23.91 2.15 0.95
C ASP A 372 22.73 1.77 0.04
N LEU A 373 21.71 1.14 0.60
CA LEU A 373 20.53 0.67 -0.12
C LEU A 373 19.42 1.72 -0.05
N TYR A 374 18.93 2.19 -1.19
CA TYR A 374 17.87 3.20 -1.22
C TYR A 374 16.62 2.70 -0.49
N ALA A 375 16.15 3.51 0.45
CA ALA A 375 14.92 3.24 1.17
C ALA A 375 14.39 4.56 1.75
N PRO A 376 13.12 4.92 1.48
CA PRO A 376 12.45 6.00 2.21
C PRO A 376 12.52 5.77 3.73
N VAL A 377 12.44 6.83 4.52
CA VAL A 377 12.30 6.71 5.98
C VAL A 377 11.01 5.95 6.31
N GLY A 378 11.09 4.97 7.23
CA GLY A 378 9.95 4.16 7.65
C GLY A 378 9.81 2.83 6.91
N THR A 379 10.71 2.50 5.96
CA THR A 379 10.74 1.18 5.31
C THR A 379 11.18 0.12 6.32
N ALA A 380 10.47 -1.02 6.35
CA ALA A 380 10.81 -2.14 7.24
C ALA A 380 12.19 -2.72 6.91
N ILE A 381 12.97 -3.01 7.95
CA ILE A 381 14.26 -3.70 7.87
C ILE A 381 14.07 -5.12 8.42
N TYR A 382 14.56 -6.12 7.68
CA TYR A 382 14.41 -7.53 8.04
C TYR A 382 15.72 -8.16 8.53
N ALA A 383 15.62 -9.14 9.44
CA ALA A 383 16.75 -9.99 9.81
C ALA A 383 17.19 -10.86 8.62
N CYS A 384 18.47 -10.80 8.25
CA CYS A 384 18.95 -11.48 7.05
C CYS A 384 19.14 -12.99 7.21
N VAL A 385 19.33 -13.46 8.44
CA VAL A 385 19.54 -14.86 8.78
C VAL A 385 18.97 -15.14 10.16
N ASP A 386 18.70 -16.41 10.45
CA ASP A 386 18.47 -16.85 11.82
C ASP A 386 19.69 -16.54 12.67
N GLY A 387 19.47 -16.01 13.87
CA GLY A 387 20.55 -15.54 14.70
C GLY A 387 20.09 -14.90 15.99
N LYS A 388 20.95 -14.04 16.51
CA LYS A 388 20.71 -13.26 17.72
C LYS A 388 21.10 -11.81 17.50
N VAL A 389 20.46 -10.90 18.22
CA VAL A 389 20.93 -9.53 18.34
C VAL A 389 22.28 -9.53 19.05
N ALA A 390 23.33 -9.14 18.33
CA ALA A 390 24.68 -9.03 18.86
C ALA A 390 24.94 -7.69 19.53
N ASP A 391 24.31 -6.63 19.03
CA ASP A 391 24.34 -5.31 19.66
C ASP A 391 23.20 -4.42 19.18
N ASN A 392 22.80 -3.46 20.02
CA ASN A 392 21.76 -2.48 19.72
C ASN A 392 22.11 -1.16 20.43
N TYR A 393 22.59 -0.17 19.70
CA TYR A 393 23.18 1.05 20.28
C TYR A 393 23.02 2.28 19.38
N ILE A 394 23.34 3.45 19.94
CA ILE A 394 23.31 4.74 19.23
C ILE A 394 24.75 5.16 18.97
N SER A 395 25.05 5.52 17.74
CA SER A 395 26.33 6.00 17.25
C SER A 395 26.19 7.43 16.72
N VAL A 396 27.18 8.29 17.00
CA VAL A 396 27.23 9.64 16.42
C VAL A 396 27.29 9.61 14.89
N SER A 397 28.07 8.68 14.32
CA SER A 397 28.23 8.58 12.87
C SER A 397 27.13 7.74 12.21
N TYR A 398 26.81 6.58 12.77
CA TYR A 398 25.88 5.62 12.17
C TYR A 398 24.43 5.80 12.63
N GLY A 399 24.16 6.62 13.63
CA GLY A 399 22.82 6.81 14.18
C GLY A 399 22.36 5.63 15.02
N ASN A 400 21.08 5.26 14.90
CA ASN A 400 20.57 4.05 15.54
C ASN A 400 21.05 2.82 14.78
N VAL A 401 21.70 1.89 15.50
CA VAL A 401 22.36 0.72 14.93
C VAL A 401 21.87 -0.55 15.57
N LEU A 402 21.59 -1.56 14.74
CA LEU A 402 21.36 -2.93 15.17
C LEU A 402 22.32 -3.89 14.45
N ILE A 403 23.00 -4.73 15.23
CA ILE A 403 23.89 -5.78 14.71
C ILE A 403 23.27 -7.14 15.01
N LEU A 404 23.09 -7.95 13.98
CA LEU A 404 22.68 -9.34 14.12
C LEU A 404 23.87 -10.28 13.94
N ARG A 405 23.98 -11.31 14.77
CA ARG A 405 24.93 -12.43 14.61
C ARG A 405 24.19 -13.64 14.10
N GLY A 406 24.61 -14.19 12.97
CA GLY A 406 24.05 -15.45 12.46
C GLY A 406 24.99 -16.17 11.52
N LYS A 407 24.59 -17.38 11.10
CA LYS A 407 25.41 -18.21 10.19
C LYS A 407 24.92 -18.08 8.76
N TYR A 408 25.85 -17.84 7.84
CA TYR A 408 25.62 -17.88 6.40
C TYR A 408 26.68 -18.80 5.77
N ASN A 409 26.26 -19.77 4.94
CA ASN A 409 27.13 -20.83 4.40
C ASN A 409 28.02 -21.50 5.46
N GLY A 410 27.49 -21.74 6.67
CA GLY A 410 28.20 -22.40 7.77
C GLY A 410 29.18 -21.51 8.55
N LYS A 411 29.47 -20.29 8.08
CA LYS A 411 30.35 -19.33 8.76
C LYS A 411 29.54 -18.27 9.50
N THR A 412 30.01 -17.87 10.68
CA THR A 412 29.38 -16.79 11.46
C THR A 412 29.71 -15.43 10.84
N TYR A 413 28.67 -14.64 10.61
CA TYR A 413 28.77 -13.25 10.19
C TYR A 413 27.96 -12.36 11.12
N TYR A 414 28.26 -11.08 11.04
CA TYR A 414 27.53 -10.02 11.73
C TYR A 414 26.96 -9.06 10.69
N PHE A 415 25.66 -8.83 10.74
CA PHE A 415 24.91 -8.01 9.80
C PHE A 415 24.54 -6.71 10.48
N PHE A 416 25.12 -5.63 9.99
CA PHE A 416 25.07 -4.31 10.60
C PHE A 416 24.05 -3.46 9.85
N HIS A 417 23.10 -2.88 10.58
CA HIS A 417 22.03 -2.03 10.06
C HIS A 417 22.13 -0.67 10.73
N ALA A 418 22.23 0.39 9.95
CA ALA A 418 22.44 1.75 10.45
C ALA A 418 21.50 2.78 9.83
N HIS A 419 21.56 4.00 10.36
CA HIS A 419 20.69 5.12 10.07
C HIS A 419 19.22 4.85 10.37
N MET A 420 18.92 3.87 11.24
CA MET A 420 17.55 3.48 11.57
C MET A 420 16.77 4.65 12.19
N LYS A 421 15.45 4.68 11.99
CA LYS A 421 14.56 5.75 12.49
C LYS A 421 14.67 5.91 14.00
N GLU A 422 14.64 4.79 14.69
CA GLU A 422 14.75 4.67 16.13
C GLU A 422 15.59 3.44 16.49
N LYS A 423 15.97 3.35 17.77
CA LYS A 423 16.63 2.15 18.30
C LYS A 423 15.66 0.97 18.20
N SER A 424 16.13 -0.18 17.74
CA SER A 424 15.30 -1.39 17.67
C SER A 424 14.71 -1.72 19.05
N PRO A 425 13.45 -2.20 19.14
CA PRO A 425 12.90 -2.67 20.41
C PRO A 425 13.55 -3.99 20.88
N LEU A 426 14.35 -4.65 20.03
CA LEU A 426 15.00 -5.91 20.37
C LEU A 426 16.17 -5.71 21.33
N GLU A 427 16.20 -6.51 22.38
CA GLU A 427 17.30 -6.53 23.33
C GLU A 427 18.49 -7.36 22.83
N LYS A 428 19.67 -7.13 23.41
CA LYS A 428 20.86 -7.92 23.12
C LYS A 428 20.63 -9.39 23.50
N GLU A 429 21.17 -10.30 22.68
CA GLU A 429 20.97 -11.76 22.72
C GLU A 429 19.54 -12.27 22.41
N ALA A 430 18.59 -11.37 22.12
CA ALA A 430 17.28 -11.75 21.62
C ALA A 430 17.42 -12.57 20.33
N ASP A 431 16.66 -13.66 20.24
CA ASP A 431 16.60 -14.51 19.06
C ASP A 431 15.82 -13.80 17.95
N VAL A 432 16.32 -13.95 16.72
CA VAL A 432 15.66 -13.48 15.51
C VAL A 432 15.69 -14.58 14.45
N SER A 433 14.62 -14.69 13.70
CA SER A 433 14.52 -15.54 12.52
C SER A 433 14.71 -14.70 11.26
N ALA A 434 15.28 -15.31 10.22
CA ALA A 434 15.38 -14.65 8.92
C ALA A 434 14.00 -14.17 8.45
N GLY A 435 13.85 -12.87 8.19
CA GLY A 435 12.56 -12.25 7.82
C GLY A 435 11.80 -11.55 8.95
N ASP A 436 12.24 -11.65 10.20
CA ASP A 436 11.67 -10.84 11.28
C ASP A 436 11.93 -9.35 11.02
N ILE A 437 10.95 -8.50 11.33
CA ILE A 437 11.15 -7.05 11.30
C ILE A 437 11.99 -6.67 12.51
N ILE A 438 13.14 -6.05 12.25
CA ILE A 438 14.10 -5.65 13.29
C ILE A 438 14.14 -4.14 13.52
N GLY A 439 13.40 -3.38 12.72
CA GLY A 439 13.20 -1.94 12.85
C GLY A 439 12.86 -1.29 11.52
N TYR A 440 13.03 0.03 11.45
CA TYR A 440 12.68 0.83 10.27
C TYR A 440 13.82 1.75 9.84
N THR A 441 13.97 1.95 8.55
CA THR A 441 14.94 2.88 7.97
C THR A 441 14.67 4.31 8.42
N GLY A 442 15.73 5.11 8.56
CA GLY A 442 15.65 6.48 9.03
C GLY A 442 16.68 7.37 8.37
N LYS A 443 17.04 8.44 9.09
CA LYS A 443 18.10 9.36 8.70
C LYS A 443 18.94 9.79 9.91
N THR A 444 19.24 8.88 10.82
CA THR A 444 19.98 9.21 12.05
C THR A 444 21.50 9.13 11.86
N GLY A 445 22.26 9.78 12.74
CA GLY A 445 23.72 9.89 12.59
C GLY A 445 24.11 10.93 11.52
N ASN A 446 25.14 10.62 10.75
CA ASN A 446 25.63 11.51 9.68
C ASN A 446 24.69 11.57 8.46
N ALA A 447 23.67 10.72 8.39
CA ALA A 447 22.63 10.76 7.36
C ALA A 447 21.57 11.85 7.63
N SER A 448 21.61 12.53 8.78
CA SER A 448 20.58 13.47 9.23
C SER A 448 20.41 14.72 8.36
N SER A 449 21.50 15.16 7.73
CA SER A 449 21.54 16.28 6.79
C SER A 449 21.21 15.89 5.35
N LEU A 450 20.99 14.60 5.05
CA LEU A 450 20.63 14.15 3.71
C LEU A 450 19.18 14.51 3.37
N SER A 451 18.95 14.81 2.10
CA SER A 451 17.60 14.96 1.55
C SER A 451 16.84 13.64 1.60
N SER A 452 15.50 13.70 1.57
CA SER A 452 14.63 12.52 1.53
C SER A 452 14.96 11.57 0.37
N LYS A 453 15.42 12.13 -0.75
CA LYS A 453 15.83 11.38 -1.96
C LYS A 453 17.07 10.52 -1.75
N GLN A 454 17.82 10.78 -0.68
CA GLN A 454 19.08 10.12 -0.36
C GLN A 454 18.98 9.28 0.92
N THR A 455 17.78 9.07 1.44
CA THR A 455 17.57 8.18 2.58
C THR A 455 17.85 6.74 2.16
N HIS A 456 18.46 5.99 3.06
CA HIS A 456 18.98 4.67 2.76
C HIS A 456 19.13 3.86 4.05
N LEU A 457 19.16 2.54 3.88
CA LEU A 457 19.75 1.65 4.87
C LEU A 457 21.24 1.54 4.58
N HIS A 458 22.08 1.84 5.57
CA HIS A 458 23.49 1.44 5.52
C HIS A 458 23.62 0.02 6.06
N PHE A 459 24.10 -0.90 5.22
CA PHE A 459 24.16 -2.33 5.49
C PHE A 459 25.57 -2.87 5.33
N GLU A 460 26.16 -3.41 6.41
CA GLU A 460 27.48 -4.05 6.36
C GLU A 460 27.40 -5.55 6.65
N VAL A 461 28.32 -6.32 6.05
CA VAL A 461 28.59 -7.71 6.41
C VAL A 461 29.96 -7.79 7.07
N LYS A 462 30.04 -8.34 8.28
CA LYS A 462 31.23 -8.31 9.12
C LYS A 462 31.60 -9.69 9.63
N THR A 463 32.88 -9.92 9.88
CA THR A 463 33.39 -11.20 10.41
C THR A 463 33.52 -11.23 11.94
N LYS A 464 33.41 -10.06 12.60
CA LYS A 464 33.44 -9.90 14.06
C LYS A 464 32.39 -8.87 14.50
N ASN A 465 31.90 -9.03 15.74
CA ASN A 465 31.06 -8.03 16.40
C ASN A 465 31.91 -6.82 16.79
N THR A 466 31.99 -5.82 15.93
CA THR A 466 32.71 -4.57 16.20
C THR A 466 31.93 -3.39 15.66
N HIS A 467 32.02 -2.23 16.32
CA HIS A 467 31.36 -1.00 15.89
C HIS A 467 32.03 -0.32 14.68
N ALA A 468 33.25 -0.75 14.33
CA ALA A 468 33.96 -0.34 13.13
C ALA A 468 34.85 -1.46 12.58
N GLY A 469 35.10 -1.47 11.27
CA GLY A 469 36.01 -2.40 10.60
C GLY A 469 35.56 -3.88 10.62
N ASN A 470 36.46 -4.79 10.25
CA ASN A 470 36.17 -6.23 10.04
C ASN A 470 35.05 -6.50 9.01
N THR A 471 34.83 -5.55 8.12
CA THR A 471 33.85 -5.56 7.04
C THR A 471 34.39 -6.37 5.87
N VAL A 472 33.50 -7.07 5.18
CA VAL A 472 33.76 -7.78 3.93
C VAL A 472 32.77 -7.29 2.89
N ASP A 473 33.14 -7.38 1.62
CA ASP A 473 32.26 -6.95 0.53
C ASP A 473 30.96 -7.79 0.53
N PRO A 474 29.79 -7.17 0.78
CA PRO A 474 28.52 -7.89 0.81
C PRO A 474 28.17 -8.55 -0.53
N LEU A 475 28.54 -7.93 -1.66
CA LEU A 475 28.21 -8.40 -3.01
C LEU A 475 29.10 -9.56 -3.48
N SER A 476 30.23 -9.82 -2.84
CA SER A 476 31.04 -11.03 -3.09
C SER A 476 30.92 -12.07 -1.99
N THR A 477 30.55 -11.67 -0.78
CA THR A 477 30.38 -12.58 0.36
C THR A 477 29.03 -13.28 0.35
N ILE A 478 27.95 -12.56 0.01
CA ILE A 478 26.59 -13.09 0.00
C ILE A 478 26.10 -13.24 -1.45
N SER A 479 25.77 -14.46 -1.85
CA SER A 479 25.47 -14.79 -3.24
C SER A 479 24.18 -14.15 -3.73
N GLU A 480 23.21 -14.04 -2.85
CA GLU A 480 21.90 -13.47 -3.08
C GLU A 480 22.02 -11.96 -3.27
N LEU A 481 22.84 -11.27 -2.45
CA LEU A 481 23.12 -9.84 -2.65
C LEU A 481 23.82 -9.59 -3.99
N LYS A 482 24.77 -10.45 -4.38
CA LYS A 482 25.45 -10.34 -5.68
C LYS A 482 24.47 -10.34 -6.85
N ARG A 483 23.47 -11.22 -6.78
CA ARG A 483 22.50 -11.53 -7.83
C ARG A 483 21.35 -10.53 -7.86
N ASP A 484 20.84 -10.14 -6.69
CA ASP A 484 19.53 -9.49 -6.58
C ASP A 484 19.63 -7.97 -6.34
N VAL A 485 20.79 -7.43 -5.92
CA VAL A 485 20.95 -5.98 -5.76
C VAL A 485 20.99 -5.30 -7.13
N ASN A 486 20.04 -4.41 -7.40
CA ASN A 486 20.07 -3.51 -8.55
C ASN A 486 21.17 -2.45 -8.36
N LYS A 487 22.25 -2.58 -9.13
CA LYS A 487 23.42 -1.70 -9.05
C LYS A 487 23.30 -0.46 -9.93
N ASN A 488 22.36 -0.47 -10.89
CA ASN A 488 22.13 0.62 -11.84
C ASN A 488 20.65 1.07 -11.79
N PRO A 489 20.13 1.51 -10.63
CA PRO A 489 18.76 1.97 -10.53
C PRO A 489 18.51 3.24 -11.33
N ASN A 490 17.24 3.50 -11.64
CA ASN A 490 16.82 4.70 -12.35
C ASN A 490 16.69 5.89 -11.39
N LYS A 491 17.23 7.05 -11.76
CA LYS A 491 17.13 8.29 -10.99
C LYS A 491 15.69 8.71 -10.70
N GLU A 492 14.77 8.40 -11.61
CA GLU A 492 13.37 8.78 -11.50
C GLU A 492 12.57 7.88 -10.57
N THR A 493 13.03 6.66 -10.28
CA THR A 493 12.33 5.71 -9.39
C THR A 493 12.69 5.92 -7.92
N GLN A 494 13.80 6.60 -7.63
CA GLN A 494 14.18 7.05 -6.29
C GLN A 494 13.71 8.51 -6.13
N LYS A 495 12.64 8.76 -5.35
CA LYS A 495 12.02 10.10 -5.20
C LYS A 495 11.95 10.59 -3.76
#